data_AF-A0A844NYU5-F1
#
_entry.id   AF-A0A844NYU5-F1
#
_cell.length_a   1.000
_cell.length_b   1.000
_cell.length_c   1.000
_cell.angle_alpha   90.00
_cell.angle_beta   90.00
_cell.angle_gamma   90.00
#
_symmetry.space_group_name_H-M   'P 1'
#
loop_
_entity.id
_entity.type
_entity.pdbx_description
1 polymer ?
#
loop_
_entity_poly.entity_id
_entity_poly.type
_entity_poly.pdbx_seq_one_letter_code
_entity_poly.pdbx_strand_id
1 'polypeptide(L)'
;MEILKYRMEWLLLLTAISFAAISVVCDVQSPEITTWFARSGSIVVLFAVIVEFRLSSYIYEDVLKAAQVSAKKKGLKVSDNPLVQANIDARKTVKPEAPRSRKLLSICAHILVITGTVIWGYGDKWVS
;
A
#
# COMPACT_ATOMS: atom_id res chain seq x y z
N MET A 1 -6.70 16.10 10.92
CA MET A 1 -6.76 14.63 10.97
C MET A 1 -5.97 14.05 9.81
N GLU A 2 -4.81 13.41 10.07
CA GLU A 2 -4.00 12.78 9.01
C GLU A 2 -4.75 11.70 8.20
N ILE A 3 -5.84 11.15 8.76
CA ILE A 3 -6.71 10.14 8.14
C ILE A 3 -7.29 10.64 6.80
N LEU A 4 -7.60 11.93 6.68
CA LEU A 4 -8.17 12.50 5.45
C LEU A 4 -7.15 12.52 4.29
N LYS A 5 -5.85 12.57 4.60
CA LYS A 5 -4.77 12.55 3.59
C LYS A 5 -4.75 11.23 2.82
N TYR A 6 -5.15 10.13 3.46
CA TYR A 6 -5.16 8.78 2.91
C TYR A 6 -6.57 8.20 2.75
N ARG A 7 -7.59 9.07 2.60
CA ARG A 7 -9.00 8.65 2.53
C ARG A 7 -9.25 7.66 1.39
N MET A 8 -8.60 7.87 0.25
CA MET A 8 -8.79 7.02 -0.93
C MET A 8 -8.24 5.61 -0.67
N GLU A 9 -7.08 5.51 -0.05
CA GLU A 9 -6.43 4.25 0.28
C GLU A 9 -7.24 3.46 1.32
N TRP A 10 -7.79 4.14 2.34
CA TRP A 10 -8.72 3.53 3.29
C TRP A 10 -9.99 3.02 2.62
N LEU A 11 -10.55 3.78 1.68
CA LEU A 11 -11.71 3.34 0.90
C LEU A 11 -11.40 2.11 0.04
N LEU A 12 -10.21 2.03 -0.55
CA LEU A 12 -9.78 0.85 -1.32
C LEU A 12 -9.67 -0.39 -0.43
N LEU A 13 -9.03 -0.29 0.74
CA LEU A 13 -8.95 -1.41 1.68
C LEU A 13 -10.33 -1.83 2.21
N LEU A 14 -11.21 -0.87 2.51
CA LEU A 14 -12.57 -1.15 2.97
C LEU A 14 -13.41 -1.81 1.88
N THR A 15 -13.24 -1.40 0.63
CA THR A 15 -13.89 -2.02 -0.54
C THR A 15 -13.42 -3.46 -0.69
N ALA A 16 -12.11 -3.71 -0.55
CA ALA A 16 -11.54 -5.05 -0.61
C ALA A 16 -12.14 -5.99 0.46
N ILE A 17 -12.18 -5.53 1.72
CA ILE A 17 -12.76 -6.30 2.83
C ILE A 17 -14.26 -6.53 2.61
N SER A 18 -14.99 -5.50 2.17
CA SER A 18 -16.43 -5.62 1.90
C SER A 18 -16.72 -6.65 0.81
N PHE A 19 -15.89 -6.70 -0.24
CA PHE A 19 -16.05 -7.67 -1.32
C PHE A 19 -15.85 -9.11 -0.83
N ALA A 20 -14.81 -9.35 -0.02
CA ALA A 20 -14.59 -10.66 0.60
C ALA A 20 -15.73 -11.04 1.55
N ALA A 21 -16.22 -10.10 2.36
CA ALA A 21 -17.32 -10.36 3.29
C ALA A 21 -18.63 -10.71 2.57
N ILE A 22 -19.00 -9.96 1.53
CA ILE A 22 -20.16 -10.27 0.69
C ILE A 22 -20.00 -11.64 0.05
N SER A 23 -18.79 -11.96 -0.44
CA SER A 23 -18.52 -13.24 -1.07
C SER A 23 -18.72 -14.43 -0.13
N VAL A 24 -18.32 -14.32 1.15
CA VAL A 24 -18.58 -15.37 2.16
C VAL A 24 -20.08 -15.57 2.36
N VAL A 25 -20.83 -14.48 2.51
CA VAL A 25 -22.28 -14.54 2.76
C VAL A 25 -23.01 -15.20 1.59
N CYS A 26 -22.63 -14.87 0.36
CA CYS A 26 -23.19 -15.50 -0.84
C CYS A 26 -22.88 -17.00 -0.92
N ASP A 27 -21.66 -17.40 -0.58
CA ASP A 27 -21.24 -18.81 -0.58
C ASP A 27 -22.03 -19.64 0.46
N VAL A 28 -22.20 -19.12 1.68
CA VAL A 28 -22.96 -19.79 2.74
C VAL A 28 -24.45 -19.94 2.39
N GLN A 29 -25.01 -18.99 1.65
CA GLN A 29 -26.41 -19.04 1.21
C GLN A 29 -26.63 -19.92 -0.02
N SER A 30 -25.59 -20.18 -0.81
CA SER A 30 -25.66 -20.91 -2.08
C SER A 30 -24.69 -22.11 -2.08
N PRO A 31 -25.02 -23.21 -1.39
CA PRO A 31 -24.11 -24.35 -1.19
C PRO A 31 -23.71 -25.10 -2.47
N GLU A 32 -24.32 -24.80 -3.63
CA GLU A 32 -23.97 -25.45 -4.90
C GLU A 32 -22.72 -24.85 -5.58
N ILE A 33 -22.28 -23.65 -5.21
CA ILE A 33 -21.16 -22.95 -5.85
C ILE A 33 -20.24 -22.31 -4.80
N THR A 34 -19.41 -23.12 -4.14
CA THR A 34 -18.52 -22.69 -3.03
C THR A 34 -17.20 -22.05 -3.50
N THR A 35 -17.15 -21.47 -4.71
CA THR A 35 -15.89 -20.98 -5.32
C THR A 35 -15.77 -19.47 -5.30
N TRP A 36 -16.83 -18.76 -4.91
CA TRP A 36 -16.83 -17.30 -4.94
C TRP A 36 -15.90 -16.74 -3.87
N PHE A 37 -15.92 -17.32 -2.67
CA PHE A 37 -15.07 -16.86 -1.59
C PHE A 37 -13.58 -16.99 -1.91
N ALA A 38 -13.13 -18.12 -2.47
CA ALA A 38 -11.72 -18.24 -2.88
C ALA A 38 -11.35 -17.20 -3.94
N ARG A 39 -12.19 -16.97 -4.95
CA ARG A 39 -11.91 -15.98 -6.00
C ARG A 39 -11.83 -14.55 -5.46
N SER A 40 -12.61 -14.23 -4.43
CA SER A 40 -12.57 -12.92 -3.77
C SER A 40 -11.19 -12.58 -3.19
N GLY A 41 -10.39 -13.59 -2.81
CA GLY A 41 -9.03 -13.39 -2.31
C GLY A 41 -8.12 -12.67 -3.31
N SER A 42 -8.24 -12.96 -4.61
CA SER A 42 -7.48 -12.27 -5.66
C SER A 42 -7.80 -10.77 -5.74
N ILE A 43 -9.06 -10.39 -5.51
CA ILE A 43 -9.52 -9.00 -5.48
C ILE A 43 -8.96 -8.29 -4.25
N VAL A 44 -8.95 -8.97 -3.09
CA VAL A 44 -8.33 -8.45 -1.86
C VAL A 44 -6.85 -8.15 -2.08
N VAL A 45 -6.10 -9.09 -2.68
CA VAL A 45 -4.68 -8.91 -3.01
C VAL A 45 -4.48 -7.73 -3.95
N LEU A 46 -5.27 -7.65 -5.03
CA LEU A 46 -5.17 -6.57 -6.01
C LEU A 46 -5.30 -5.20 -5.35
N PHE A 47 -6.35 -4.99 -4.55
CA PHE A 47 -6.55 -3.70 -3.88
C PHE A 47 -5.47 -3.40 -2.85
N ALA A 48 -5.00 -4.40 -2.10
CA ALA A 48 -3.93 -4.22 -1.13
C ALA A 48 -2.60 -3.81 -1.80
N VAL A 49 -2.25 -4.43 -2.92
CA VAL A 49 -1.06 -4.06 -3.72
C VAL A 49 -1.21 -2.68 -4.35
N ILE A 50 -2.40 -2.31 -4.86
CA ILE A 50 -2.67 -0.95 -5.37
C ILE A 50 -2.43 0.09 -4.27
N VAL A 51 -2.89 -0.17 -3.05
CA VAL A 51 -2.65 0.72 -1.90
C VAL A 51 -1.17 0.82 -1.58
N GLU A 52 -0.44 -0.29 -1.59
CA GLU A 52 1.01 -0.29 -1.35
C GLU A 52 1.77 0.51 -2.43
N PHE A 53 1.39 0.36 -3.70
CA PHE A 53 1.97 1.12 -4.80
C PHE A 53 1.74 2.63 -4.62
N ARG A 54 0.50 3.05 -4.31
CA ARG A 54 0.19 4.46 -4.02
C ARG A 54 0.98 4.99 -2.83
N LEU A 55 1.12 4.17 -1.78
CA LEU A 55 1.87 4.54 -0.59
C LEU A 55 3.37 4.73 -0.87
N SER A 56 3.93 3.88 -1.72
CA SER A 56 5.31 3.96 -2.19
C SER A 56 5.57 5.24 -2.99
N SER A 57 4.65 5.61 -3.88
CA SER A 57 4.74 6.87 -4.64
C SER A 57 4.83 8.10 -3.72
N TYR A 58 4.05 8.13 -2.63
CA TYR A 58 4.15 9.21 -1.65
C TYR A 58 5.49 9.23 -0.90
N ILE A 59 6.09 8.07 -0.63
CA ILE A 59 7.42 7.99 0.00
C ILE A 59 8.47 8.63 -0.92
N TYR A 60 8.40 8.36 -2.22
CA TYR A 60 9.34 8.93 -3.19
C TYR A 60 9.24 10.46 -3.23
N GLU A 61 8.02 11.01 -3.30
CA GLU A 61 7.81 12.46 -3.28
C GLU A 61 8.28 13.12 -1.98
N ASP A 62 7.99 12.51 -0.83
CA ASP A 62 8.41 13.03 0.47
C ASP A 62 9.94 13.05 0.58
N VAL A 63 10.61 11.99 0.11
CA VAL A 63 12.08 11.90 0.07
C VAL A 63 12.66 12.97 -0.86
N LEU A 64 12.07 13.17 -2.05
CA LEU A 64 12.52 14.17 -3.00
C LEU A 64 12.37 15.60 -2.43
N LYS A 65 11.22 15.92 -1.84
CA LYS A 65 10.98 17.23 -1.21
C LYS A 65 11.92 17.47 -0.03
N ALA A 66 12.14 16.46 0.81
CA ALA A 66 13.08 16.54 1.93
C ALA A 66 14.53 16.75 1.46
N ALA A 67 14.93 16.10 0.37
CA ALA A 67 16.23 16.28 -0.26
C ALA A 67 16.40 17.71 -0.81
N GLN A 68 15.40 18.24 -1.52
CA GLN A 68 15.40 19.60 -2.06
C GLN A 68 15.48 20.67 -0.96
N VAL A 69 14.70 20.55 0.11
CA VAL A 69 14.73 21.48 1.25
C VAL A 69 16.09 21.44 1.95
N SER A 70 16.67 20.25 2.11
CA SER A 70 18.00 20.08 2.72
C SER A 70 19.11 20.69 1.86
N ALA A 71 19.03 20.56 0.53
CA ALA A 71 19.96 21.17 -0.42
C ALA A 71 19.86 22.71 -0.39
N LYS A 72 18.64 23.26 -0.42
CA LYS A 72 18.39 24.71 -0.36
C LYS A 72 18.88 25.32 0.96
N LYS A 73 18.63 24.66 2.09
CA LYS A 73 19.07 25.14 3.43
C LYS A 73 20.59 25.18 3.56
N LYS A 74 21.31 24.30 2.86
CA LYS A 74 22.78 24.28 2.83
C LYS A 74 23.40 25.28 1.85
N GLY A 75 22.60 26.08 1.14
CA GLY A 75 23.11 27.06 0.19
C GLY A 75 23.83 26.45 -1.02
N LEU A 76 23.69 25.14 -1.25
CA LEU A 76 24.22 24.46 -2.42
C LEU A 76 23.44 24.94 -3.64
N LYS A 77 24.05 25.78 -4.47
CA LYS A 77 23.60 25.96 -5.85
C LYS A 77 23.74 24.60 -6.53
N VAL A 78 22.63 24.05 -7.00
CA VAL A 78 22.58 22.86 -7.86
C VAL A 78 23.54 23.14 -9.01
N SER A 79 24.72 22.51 -8.97
CA SER A 79 25.87 22.82 -9.84
C SER A 79 25.78 22.00 -11.12
N ASP A 80 26.16 22.58 -12.26
CA ASP A 80 26.08 21.98 -13.61
C ASP A 80 27.09 20.83 -13.86
N ASN A 81 27.75 20.31 -12.81
CA ASN A 81 28.81 19.31 -12.95
C ASN A 81 28.30 17.88 -12.68
N PRO A 82 28.27 16.99 -13.70
CA PRO A 82 27.53 15.72 -13.66
C PRO A 82 28.07 14.67 -12.67
N LEU A 83 29.36 14.69 -12.30
CA LEU A 83 29.96 13.71 -11.37
C LEU A 83 29.74 14.05 -9.89
N VAL A 84 29.40 15.30 -9.58
CA VAL A 84 29.10 15.77 -8.22
C VAL A 84 27.62 15.52 -7.88
N GLN A 85 26.75 15.56 -8.89
CA GLN A 85 25.33 15.18 -8.81
C GLN A 85 25.18 13.69 -8.47
N ALA A 86 25.94 12.83 -9.15
CA ALA A 86 25.97 11.38 -8.92
C ALA A 86 26.41 10.95 -7.50
N ASN A 87 27.17 11.78 -6.76
CA ASN A 87 27.58 11.50 -5.37
C ASN A 87 26.63 12.08 -4.30
N ILE A 88 25.82 13.09 -4.65
CA ILE A 88 24.70 13.59 -3.83
C ILE A 88 23.50 12.63 -3.96
N ASP A 89 23.35 12.02 -5.12
CA ASP A 89 22.40 10.93 -5.40
C ASP A 89 22.72 9.62 -4.65
N ALA A 90 23.95 9.45 -4.10
CA ALA A 90 24.37 8.23 -3.39
C ALA A 90 24.17 8.24 -1.85
N ARG A 91 23.87 9.39 -1.23
CA ARG A 91 23.75 9.57 0.24
C ARG A 91 22.43 10.29 0.59
N LYS A 92 21.37 9.64 1.12
CA LYS A 92 21.27 9.03 2.48
C LYS A 92 21.66 10.07 3.55
N THR A 93 20.84 10.42 4.54
CA THR A 93 20.51 9.55 5.69
C THR A 93 19.17 9.88 6.37
N VAL A 94 18.40 10.87 5.94
CA VAL A 94 17.09 11.13 6.55
C VAL A 94 16.03 10.51 5.64
N LYS A 95 15.78 9.21 5.80
CA LYS A 95 14.51 8.64 5.36
C LYS A 95 13.46 9.38 6.22
N PRO A 96 12.62 10.27 5.66
CA PRO A 96 11.70 11.06 6.47
C PRO A 96 10.87 10.09 7.30
N GLU A 97 10.83 10.32 8.61
CA GLU A 97 10.13 9.42 9.51
C GLU A 97 8.67 9.35 9.05
N ALA A 98 8.24 8.15 8.68
CA ALA A 98 6.90 7.98 8.14
C ALA A 98 5.86 8.39 9.20
N PRO A 99 4.84 9.18 8.82
CA PRO A 99 3.73 9.46 9.74
C PRO A 99 3.10 8.14 10.19
N ARG A 100 2.66 8.09 11.46
CA ARG A 100 2.11 6.85 12.06
C ARG A 100 0.95 6.28 11.24
N SER A 101 0.11 7.17 10.68
CA SER A 101 -1.00 6.83 9.78
C SER A 101 -0.56 6.04 8.56
N ARG A 102 0.55 6.43 7.92
CA ARG A 102 1.16 5.72 6.79
C ARG A 102 1.70 4.35 7.19
N LYS A 103 2.40 4.26 8.33
CA LYS A 103 2.92 2.97 8.84
C LYS A 103 1.77 1.99 9.07
N LEU A 104 0.69 2.44 9.69
CA LEU A 104 -0.50 1.62 9.93
C LEU A 104 -1.12 1.13 8.63
N LEU A 105 -1.31 2.02 7.66
CA LEU A 105 -1.88 1.66 6.35
C LEU A 105 -1.00 0.64 5.60
N SER A 106 0.31 0.79 5.67
CA SER A 106 1.26 -0.17 5.10
C SER A 106 1.13 -1.56 5.73
N ILE A 107 1.02 -1.62 7.06
CA ILE A 107 0.81 -2.88 7.80
C ILE A 107 -0.54 -3.50 7.41
N CYS A 108 -1.61 -2.72 7.37
CA CYS A 108 -2.93 -3.21 6.96
C CYS A 108 -2.90 -3.78 5.53
N ALA A 109 -2.24 -3.09 4.59
CA ALA A 109 -2.09 -3.59 3.22
C ALA A 109 -1.32 -4.91 3.18
N HIS A 110 -0.21 -5.05 3.91
CA HIS A 110 0.55 -6.31 3.97
C HIS A 110 -0.27 -7.46 4.56
N ILE A 111 -1.00 -7.20 5.65
CA ILE A 111 -1.90 -8.19 6.26
C ILE A 111 -2.95 -8.63 5.25
N LEU A 112 -3.53 -7.71 4.47
CA LEU A 112 -4.53 -8.02 3.45
C LEU A 112 -3.94 -8.76 2.25
N VAL A 113 -2.71 -8.46 1.82
CA VAL A 113 -2.03 -9.27 0.78
C VAL A 113 -1.86 -10.71 1.25
N ILE A 114 -1.34 -10.92 2.47
CA ILE A 114 -1.14 -12.26 3.03
C ILE A 114 -2.48 -12.98 3.23
N THR A 115 -3.47 -12.30 3.80
CA THR A 115 -4.79 -12.90 4.05
C THR A 115 -5.51 -13.19 2.73
N GLY A 116 -5.49 -12.26 1.77
CA GLY A 116 -6.10 -12.42 0.46
C GLY A 116 -5.46 -13.55 -0.36
N THR A 117 -4.14 -13.72 -0.27
CA THR A 117 -3.44 -14.86 -0.91
C THR A 117 -3.83 -16.19 -0.27
N VAL A 118 -3.97 -16.25 1.04
CA VAL A 118 -4.47 -17.45 1.74
C VAL A 118 -5.91 -17.77 1.34
N ILE A 119 -6.81 -16.78 1.34
CA ILE A 119 -8.20 -16.93 0.88
C ILE A 119 -8.21 -17.43 -0.56
N TRP A 120 -7.35 -16.89 -1.43
CA TRP A 120 -7.31 -17.29 -2.82
C TRP A 120 -6.86 -18.74 -3.03
N GLY A 121 -5.89 -19.21 -2.25
CA GLY A 121 -5.41 -20.60 -2.35
C GLY A 121 -6.25 -21.64 -1.62
N TYR A 122 -6.97 -21.26 -0.55
CA TYR A 122 -7.59 -22.20 0.37
C TYR A 122 -9.05 -21.89 0.73
N GLY A 123 -9.62 -20.80 0.21
CA GLY A 123 -10.97 -20.34 0.58
C GLY A 123 -12.06 -21.37 0.36
N ASP A 124 -11.94 -22.19 -0.70
CA ASP A 124 -12.91 -23.25 -1.02
C ASP A 124 -13.05 -24.26 0.14
N LYS A 125 -11.99 -24.50 0.93
CA LYS A 125 -12.01 -25.47 2.04
C LYS A 125 -12.67 -24.93 3.32
N TRP A 126 -12.90 -23.63 3.42
CA TRP A 126 -13.47 -23.01 4.61
C TRP A 126 -14.98 -22.84 4.52
N VAL A 127 -15.54 -22.98 3.31
CA VAL A 127 -16.95 -22.71 3.03
C VAL A 127 -17.66 -23.88 2.30
N SER A 128 -16.93 -24.95 1.95
CA SER A 128 -17.48 -26.31 1.68
C SER A 128 -17.76 -27.05 2.98
#